data_AF-A0LJ46-F1
#
_entry.id   AF-A0LJ46-F1
#
_cell.length_a   1.000
_cell.length_b   1.000
_cell.length_c   1.000
_cell.angle_alpha   90.00
_cell.angle_beta   90.00
_cell.angle_gamma   90.00
#
_symmetry.space_group_name_H-M   'P 1'
#
loop_
_entity.id
_entity.type
_entity.pdbx_description
1 polymer ?
#
loop_
_entity_poly.entity_id
_entity_poly.type
_entity_poly.pdbx_seq_one_letter_code
_entity_poly.pdbx_strand_id
1 'polypeptide(L)'
;MKVNCPGCHAAFTVPDEKIPDVKGVRILCPKCKVPIDLGQRIESSIHAVQGELSALGVDGEVADLQEDVMALDVVEEGVKTALLCSTDQIRAEKIRQTLDELSFFVVQAGRADYALRKLNNNHYDLIVLEERFGSGKPGENLVLHHLQLSPMHLRRQFFLLLFSDTLPTLDGMLAYRIGVNMIMNYKDIEKTKVLLVRAMKDHKMSYGLYMDELTRRGQR
;
A
#
# COMPACT_ATOMS: atom_id res chain seq x y z
N MET A 1 -17.33 10.22 -31.34
CA MET A 1 -16.82 11.60 -31.05
C MET A 1 -15.35 11.86 -31.48
N LYS A 2 -14.94 13.11 -31.79
CA LYS A 2 -13.51 13.49 -32.02
C LYS A 2 -12.83 13.91 -30.71
N VAL A 3 -11.72 13.26 -30.37
CA VAL A 3 -10.99 13.46 -29.11
C VAL A 3 -9.55 13.84 -29.42
N ASN A 4 -9.04 14.87 -28.74
CA ASN A 4 -7.64 15.28 -28.83
C ASN A 4 -6.86 14.70 -27.65
N CYS A 5 -5.71 14.08 -27.94
CA CYS A 5 -4.83 13.58 -26.89
C CYS A 5 -4.08 14.73 -26.19
N PRO A 6 -4.04 14.77 -24.85
CA PRO A 6 -3.27 15.76 -24.10
C PRO A 6 -1.75 15.54 -24.19
N GLY A 7 -1.30 14.31 -24.49
CA GLY A 7 0.12 13.98 -24.57
C GLY A 7 0.76 14.24 -25.94
N CYS A 8 0.10 13.86 -27.04
CA CYS A 8 0.68 13.99 -28.39
C CYS A 8 -0.13 14.88 -29.34
N HIS A 9 -1.17 15.55 -28.83
CA HIS A 9 -2.08 16.44 -29.57
C HIS A 9 -2.71 15.86 -30.85
N ALA A 10 -2.64 14.53 -31.02
CA ALA A 10 -3.26 13.86 -32.15
C ALA A 10 -4.78 13.82 -31.94
N ALA A 11 -5.52 14.26 -32.97
CA ALA A 11 -6.97 14.14 -33.03
C ALA A 11 -7.35 12.77 -33.60
N PHE A 12 -8.21 12.03 -32.91
CA PHE A 12 -8.71 10.74 -33.38
C PHE A 12 -10.23 10.63 -33.12
N THR A 13 -10.90 9.83 -33.95
CA THR A 13 -12.36 9.66 -33.88
C THR A 13 -12.65 8.32 -33.20
N VAL A 14 -13.35 8.37 -32.06
CA VAL A 14 -13.83 7.19 -31.35
C VAL A 14 -15.25 6.87 -31.85
N PRO A 15 -15.50 5.67 -32.42
CA PRO A 15 -16.85 5.22 -32.81
C PRO A 15 -17.69 4.93 -31.57
N ASP A 16 -18.94 5.41 -31.57
CA ASP A 16 -19.82 5.38 -30.40
C ASP A 16 -20.27 3.95 -30.02
N GLU A 17 -20.14 2.97 -30.94
CA GLU A 17 -20.48 1.55 -30.74
C GLU A 17 -19.56 0.79 -29.74
N LYS A 18 -18.39 1.37 -29.38
CA LYS A 18 -17.43 0.76 -28.44
C LYS A 18 -17.40 1.42 -27.07
N ILE A 19 -18.33 2.33 -26.78
CA ILE A 19 -18.41 3.03 -25.51
C ILE A 19 -19.55 2.36 -24.72
N PRO A 20 -19.26 1.50 -23.72
CA PRO A 20 -20.32 0.98 -22.86
C PRO A 20 -20.94 2.14 -22.06
N ASP A 21 -22.25 2.12 -21.82
CA ASP A 21 -23.06 3.15 -21.14
C ASP A 21 -22.68 3.43 -19.65
N VAL A 22 -21.50 2.96 -19.23
CA VAL A 22 -20.98 3.11 -17.88
C VAL A 22 -20.20 4.43 -17.80
N LYS A 23 -20.60 5.28 -16.85
CA LYS A 23 -19.97 6.58 -16.58
C LYS A 23 -18.48 6.40 -16.27
N GLY A 24 -17.60 7.12 -16.99
CA GLY A 24 -16.16 7.20 -16.71
C GLY A 24 -15.27 6.30 -17.57
N VAL A 25 -15.43 6.36 -18.91
CA VAL A 25 -14.62 5.53 -19.82
C VAL A 25 -13.24 6.16 -20.06
N ARG A 26 -12.18 5.40 -19.73
CA ARG A 26 -10.77 5.71 -20.01
C ARG A 26 -10.32 5.03 -21.30
N ILE A 27 -9.81 5.81 -22.26
CA ILE A 27 -9.34 5.29 -23.54
C ILE A 27 -7.87 5.63 -23.76
N LEU A 28 -7.08 4.67 -24.25
CA LEU A 28 -5.67 4.90 -24.60
C LEU A 28 -5.55 5.59 -25.96
N CYS A 29 -4.70 6.61 -26.05
CA CYS A 29 -4.38 7.24 -27.32
C CYS A 29 -3.67 6.23 -28.25
N PRO A 30 -4.13 6.03 -29.49
CA PRO A 30 -3.52 5.06 -30.41
C PRO A 30 -2.09 5.42 -30.85
N LYS A 31 -1.66 6.68 -30.64
CA LYS A 31 -0.36 7.17 -31.12
C LYS A 31 0.73 7.21 -30.04
N CYS A 32 0.37 7.53 -28.80
CA CYS A 32 1.33 7.68 -27.69
C CYS A 32 0.98 6.85 -26.45
N LYS A 33 -0.13 6.09 -26.48
CA LYS A 33 -0.64 5.26 -25.39
C LYS A 33 -0.95 6.01 -24.09
N VAL A 34 -0.99 7.34 -24.11
CA VAL A 34 -1.41 8.14 -22.96
C VAL A 34 -2.92 7.94 -22.71
N PRO A 35 -3.34 7.63 -21.47
CA PRO A 35 -4.76 7.46 -21.12
C PRO A 35 -5.50 8.80 -21.13
N ILE A 36 -6.74 8.78 -21.65
CA ILE A 36 -7.61 9.96 -21.79
C ILE A 36 -8.94 9.66 -21.12
N ASP A 37 -9.32 10.49 -20.14
CA ASP A 37 -10.64 10.46 -19.50
C ASP A 37 -11.66 11.19 -20.38
N LEU A 38 -12.64 10.45 -20.91
CA LEU A 38 -13.79 11.03 -21.61
C LEU A 38 -14.93 11.24 -20.63
N GLY A 39 -14.88 12.37 -19.92
CA GLY A 39 -15.96 12.79 -19.02
C GLY A 39 -16.93 13.75 -19.70
N GLN A 40 -18.22 13.60 -19.43
CA GLN A 40 -19.07 14.78 -19.28
C GLN A 40 -19.83 14.79 -17.94
N ARG A 41 -19.72 15.96 -17.31
CA ARG A 41 -20.48 16.60 -16.23
C ARG A 41 -21.86 16.03 -15.93
N ILE A 42 -22.13 15.76 -14.66
CA ILE A 42 -23.43 16.06 -14.02
C ILE A 42 -23.20 16.56 -12.58
N GLU A 43 -23.20 17.89 -12.43
CA GLU A 43 -23.34 18.67 -11.19
C GLU A 43 -24.82 18.71 -10.70
N SER A 44 -25.64 17.70 -10.96
CA SER A 44 -27.10 17.83 -10.80
C SER A 44 -27.80 16.66 -10.09
N SER A 45 -27.05 15.77 -9.44
CA SER A 45 -27.61 14.74 -8.55
C SER A 45 -27.27 15.00 -7.07
N ILE A 46 -26.53 16.08 -6.80
CA ILE A 46 -25.99 16.44 -5.49
C ILE A 46 -27.09 16.94 -4.54
N HIS A 47 -28.18 17.52 -5.06
CA HIS A 47 -29.24 18.11 -4.21
C HIS A 47 -30.30 17.15 -3.68
N ALA A 48 -30.44 15.93 -4.22
CA ALA A 48 -31.49 15.00 -3.76
C ALA A 48 -31.02 14.04 -2.66
N VAL A 49 -29.71 13.76 -2.58
CA VAL A 49 -29.15 12.82 -1.59
C VAL A 49 -28.60 13.55 -0.34
N GLN A 50 -28.33 14.85 -0.45
CA GLN A 50 -27.86 15.67 0.69
C GLN A 50 -28.96 15.98 1.72
N GLY A 51 -30.24 15.88 1.34
CA GLY A 51 -31.36 16.17 2.24
C GLY A 51 -31.59 15.10 3.30
N GLU A 52 -31.31 13.84 3.01
CA GLU A 52 -31.66 12.72 3.91
C GLU A 52 -30.47 12.16 4.70
N LEU A 53 -29.22 12.40 4.27
CA LEU A 53 -28.03 11.92 4.99
C LEU A 53 -27.42 12.92 5.99
N SER A 54 -27.81 14.20 5.93
CA SER A 54 -27.37 15.22 6.90
C SER A 54 -28.00 15.04 8.29
N ALA A 55 -28.94 14.11 8.45
CA ALA A 55 -29.60 13.81 9.72
C ALA A 55 -28.81 12.83 10.63
N LEU A 56 -27.76 12.17 10.12
CA LEU A 56 -27.06 11.09 10.83
C LEU A 56 -25.57 11.35 11.15
N GLY A 57 -25.01 12.51 10.79
CA GLY A 57 -23.73 12.99 11.33
C GLY A 57 -22.53 12.07 11.11
N VAL A 58 -22.31 11.58 9.88
CA VAL A 58 -21.13 10.76 9.52
C VAL A 58 -20.41 11.38 8.33
N ASP A 59 -19.61 12.42 8.60
CA ASP A 59 -18.83 13.12 7.58
C ASP A 59 -17.47 12.46 7.29
N GLY A 60 -17.06 11.48 8.10
CA GLY A 60 -15.70 10.91 8.07
C GLY A 60 -15.51 9.62 7.28
N GLU A 61 -16.57 8.89 6.93
CA GLU A 61 -16.44 7.52 6.40
C GLU A 61 -16.42 7.43 4.87
N VAL A 62 -16.74 8.51 4.16
CA VAL A 62 -16.97 8.46 2.70
C VAL A 62 -15.69 8.64 1.88
N ALA A 63 -14.65 9.28 2.44
CA ALA A 63 -13.35 9.47 1.78
C ALA A 63 -12.49 8.20 1.83
N ASP A 64 -12.50 7.51 2.98
CA ASP A 64 -11.72 6.30 3.25
C ASP A 64 -12.16 5.07 2.42
N LEU A 65 -13.34 5.12 1.79
CA LEU A 65 -13.86 4.05 0.93
C LEU A 65 -13.41 4.20 -0.53
N GLN A 66 -13.18 5.42 -1.05
CA GLN A 66 -12.74 5.61 -2.43
C GLN A 66 -11.26 5.27 -2.65
N GLU A 67 -10.40 5.48 -1.65
CA GLU A 67 -8.98 5.07 -1.73
C GLU A 67 -8.78 3.55 -1.61
N ASP A 68 -9.72 2.85 -0.97
CA ASP A 68 -9.65 1.40 -0.79
C ASP A 68 -9.89 0.62 -2.09
N VAL A 69 -10.76 1.13 -2.97
CA VAL A 69 -11.08 0.45 -4.24
C VAL A 69 -10.03 0.74 -5.33
N MET A 70 -9.32 1.88 -5.28
CA MET A 70 -8.36 2.25 -6.33
C MET A 70 -6.95 1.70 -6.15
N ALA A 71 -6.58 1.25 -4.94
CA ALA A 71 -5.18 0.95 -4.63
C ALA A 71 -4.74 -0.50 -4.90
N LEU A 72 -5.66 -1.43 -5.22
CA LEU A 72 -5.30 -2.86 -5.21
C LEU A 72 -5.79 -3.78 -6.33
N ASP A 73 -6.70 -3.37 -7.20
CA ASP A 73 -7.11 -4.24 -8.31
C ASP A 73 -6.23 -4.14 -9.58
N VAL A 74 -5.15 -3.33 -9.53
CA VAL A 74 -4.25 -3.12 -10.69
C VAL A 74 -2.77 -3.03 -10.28
N VAL A 75 -2.31 -3.90 -9.39
CA VAL A 75 -0.86 -4.13 -9.24
C VAL A 75 -0.48 -5.21 -10.26
N GLU A 76 0.32 -4.86 -11.27
CA GLU A 76 0.80 -5.81 -12.28
C GLU A 76 1.51 -7.00 -11.61
N GLU A 77 1.28 -8.21 -12.14
CA GLU A 77 1.96 -9.43 -11.70
C GLU A 77 3.49 -9.22 -11.72
N GLY A 78 4.09 -9.07 -10.54
CA GLY A 78 5.54 -8.95 -10.36
C GLY A 78 6.02 -7.72 -9.59
N VAL A 79 5.16 -6.74 -9.29
CA VAL A 79 5.52 -5.59 -8.46
C VAL A 79 5.40 -5.95 -6.98
N LYS A 80 6.46 -5.72 -6.20
CA LYS A 80 6.42 -5.98 -4.76
C LYS A 80 5.68 -4.87 -4.03
N THR A 81 4.79 -5.23 -3.11
CA THR A 81 3.98 -4.25 -2.36
C THR A 81 4.56 -4.02 -0.97
N ALA A 82 4.53 -2.76 -0.52
CA ALA A 82 4.96 -2.37 0.81
C ALA A 82 3.90 -1.50 1.51
N LEU A 83 3.61 -1.79 2.77
CA LEU A 83 2.79 -0.94 3.64
C LEU A 83 3.69 -0.15 4.59
N LEU A 84 3.62 1.18 4.54
CA LEU A 84 4.38 2.09 5.40
C LEU A 84 3.47 2.72 6.46
N CYS A 85 3.60 2.29 7.69
CA CYS A 85 2.86 2.77 8.85
C CYS A 85 3.73 3.75 9.65
N SER A 86 3.56 5.05 9.41
CA SER A 86 4.28 6.12 10.11
C SER A 86 3.37 7.31 10.37
N THR A 87 3.49 7.91 11.56
CA THR A 87 2.76 9.13 11.92
C THR A 87 3.50 10.40 11.52
N ASP A 88 4.81 10.31 11.25
CA ASP A 88 5.65 11.47 10.91
C ASP A 88 5.92 11.50 9.41
N GLN A 89 5.36 12.50 8.74
CA GLN A 89 5.45 12.64 7.30
C GLN A 89 6.88 12.79 6.78
N ILE A 90 7.78 13.42 7.56
CA ILE A 90 9.17 13.64 7.13
C ILE A 90 9.93 12.31 7.10
N ARG A 91 9.73 11.49 8.12
CA ARG A 91 10.35 10.15 8.19
C ARG A 91 9.71 9.22 7.17
N ALA A 92 8.39 9.28 7.01
CA ALA A 92 7.66 8.50 6.02
C ALA A 92 8.18 8.76 4.59
N GLU A 93 8.41 10.02 4.22
CA GLU A 93 8.85 10.36 2.87
C GLU A 93 10.27 9.85 2.55
N LYS A 94 11.20 9.94 3.51
CA LYS A 94 12.55 9.38 3.36
C LYS A 94 12.53 7.86 3.17
N ILE A 95 11.70 7.17 3.94
CA ILE A 95 11.53 5.72 3.82
C ILE A 95 10.87 5.38 2.48
N ARG A 96 9.83 6.13 2.09
CA ARG A 96 9.13 5.96 0.80
C ARG A 96 10.12 6.07 -0.36
N GLN A 97 10.94 7.10 -0.41
CA GLN A 97 11.97 7.27 -1.43
C GLN A 97 12.93 6.06 -1.49
N THR A 98 13.35 5.56 -0.33
CA THR A 98 14.23 4.38 -0.27
C THR A 98 13.54 3.11 -0.81
N LEU A 99 12.24 2.95 -0.56
CA LEU A 99 11.45 1.82 -1.03
C LEU A 99 11.12 1.91 -2.53
N ASP A 100 10.88 3.12 -3.04
CA ASP A 100 10.69 3.38 -4.48
C ASP A 100 11.95 3.01 -5.27
N GLU A 101 13.14 3.35 -4.75
CA GLU A 101 14.43 2.95 -5.32
C GLU A 101 14.64 1.43 -5.33
N LEU A 102 13.94 0.71 -4.46
CA LEU A 102 13.92 -0.76 -4.41
C LEU A 102 12.76 -1.36 -5.23
N SER A 103 12.05 -0.53 -5.99
CA SER A 103 10.93 -0.90 -6.85
C SER A 103 9.74 -1.53 -6.10
N PHE A 104 9.49 -1.07 -4.86
CA PHE A 104 8.26 -1.41 -4.15
C PHE A 104 7.15 -0.42 -4.48
N PHE A 105 5.93 -0.91 -4.61
CA PHE A 105 4.73 -0.08 -4.58
C PHE A 105 4.37 0.22 -3.11
N VAL A 106 4.56 1.47 -2.69
CA VAL A 106 4.39 1.87 -1.28
C VAL A 106 2.99 2.45 -1.04
N VAL A 107 2.24 1.82 -0.14
CA VAL A 107 1.00 2.36 0.43
C VAL A 107 1.33 2.98 1.79
N GLN A 108 1.02 4.25 1.98
CA GLN A 108 1.23 4.93 3.26
C GLN A 108 -0.03 4.87 4.13
N ALA A 109 0.15 4.60 5.41
CA ALA A 109 -0.91 4.62 6.41
C ALA A 109 -0.51 5.54 7.57
N GLY A 110 -1.22 6.67 7.71
CA GLY A 110 -1.02 7.63 8.80
C GLY A 110 -1.78 7.29 10.09
N ARG A 111 -2.78 6.38 10.02
CA ARG A 111 -3.62 5.98 11.15
C ARG A 111 -3.61 4.47 11.34
N ALA A 112 -3.71 4.03 12.60
CA ALA A 112 -3.75 2.61 12.96
C ALA A 112 -4.95 1.87 12.34
N ASP A 113 -6.15 2.45 12.40
CA ASP A 113 -7.36 1.82 11.87
C ASP A 113 -7.28 1.59 10.35
N TYR A 114 -6.73 2.57 9.63
CA TYR A 114 -6.52 2.48 8.19
C TYR A 114 -5.49 1.39 7.86
N ALA A 115 -4.38 1.33 8.59
CA ALA A 115 -3.38 0.29 8.43
C ALA A 115 -3.97 -1.12 8.66
N LEU A 116 -4.80 -1.30 9.69
CA LEU A 116 -5.46 -2.58 9.98
C LEU A 116 -6.42 -2.99 8.88
N ARG A 117 -7.25 -2.05 8.37
CA ARG A 117 -8.13 -2.33 7.22
C ARG A 117 -7.34 -2.77 5.99
N LYS A 118 -6.23 -2.07 5.69
CA LYS A 118 -5.35 -2.44 4.57
C LYS A 118 -4.72 -3.82 4.76
N LEU A 119 -4.25 -4.15 5.96
CA LEU A 119 -3.66 -5.46 6.24
C LEU A 119 -4.67 -6.61 6.13
N ASN A 120 -5.93 -6.37 6.48
CA ASN A 120 -6.98 -7.39 6.40
C ASN A 120 -7.41 -7.69 4.95
N ASN A 121 -7.38 -6.68 4.08
CA ASN A 121 -7.89 -6.79 2.72
C ASN A 121 -6.81 -7.12 1.69
N ASN A 122 -5.52 -6.91 2.03
CA ASN A 122 -4.44 -6.89 1.05
C ASN A 122 -3.20 -7.66 1.53
N HIS A 123 -2.46 -8.22 0.58
CA HIS A 123 -1.20 -8.89 0.85
C HIS A 123 -0.03 -7.93 0.57
N TYR A 124 0.90 -7.87 1.52
CA TYR A 124 2.10 -7.05 1.43
C TYR A 124 3.35 -7.92 1.55
N ASP A 125 4.33 -7.74 0.66
CA ASP A 125 5.63 -8.42 0.79
C ASP A 125 6.46 -7.82 1.93
N LEU A 126 6.30 -6.52 2.17
CA LEU A 126 7.01 -5.76 3.19
C LEU A 126 6.03 -4.89 3.99
N ILE A 127 6.16 -4.92 5.31
CA ILE A 127 5.45 -4.04 6.21
C ILE A 127 6.50 -3.27 7.00
N VAL A 128 6.45 -1.95 6.91
CA VAL A 128 7.30 -1.04 7.66
C VAL A 128 6.45 -0.36 8.73
N LEU A 129 6.85 -0.49 9.98
CA LEU A 129 6.09 -0.02 11.13
C LEU A 129 6.96 0.78 12.09
N GLU A 130 6.48 1.93 12.54
CA GLU A 130 7.10 2.65 13.65
C GLU A 130 6.70 2.05 15.00
N GLU A 131 7.64 1.95 15.95
CA GLU A 131 7.39 1.40 17.28
C GLU A 131 6.23 2.09 18.01
N ARG A 132 6.10 3.41 17.86
CA ARG A 132 5.10 4.26 18.54
C ARG A 132 3.88 4.60 17.69
N PHE A 133 3.66 3.88 16.59
CA PHE A 133 2.55 4.15 15.67
C PHE A 133 1.17 4.05 16.36
N GLY A 134 0.34 5.09 16.21
CA GLY A 134 -1.04 5.14 16.71
C GLY A 134 -1.22 5.46 18.20
N SER A 135 -0.32 5.03 19.09
CA SER A 135 -0.48 5.17 20.55
C SER A 135 0.60 6.01 21.25
N GLY A 136 1.67 6.42 20.54
CA GLY A 136 2.74 7.30 21.06
C GLY A 136 3.66 6.64 22.09
N LYS A 137 3.27 5.50 22.67
CA LYS A 137 4.06 4.72 23.63
C LYS A 137 4.60 3.43 23.00
N PRO A 138 5.87 3.07 23.29
CA PRO A 138 6.39 1.75 22.95
C PRO A 138 5.57 0.64 23.60
N GLY A 139 5.22 -0.39 22.82
CA GLY A 139 4.49 -1.57 23.31
C GLY A 139 2.96 -1.49 23.27
N GLU A 140 2.37 -0.32 23.05
CA GLU A 140 0.92 -0.15 22.88
C GLU A 140 0.51 -0.06 21.39
N ASN A 141 1.35 -0.56 20.47
CA ASN A 141 1.09 -0.48 19.04
C ASN A 141 0.12 -1.59 18.59
N LEU A 142 -1.12 -1.20 18.28
CA LEU A 142 -2.19 -2.11 17.88
C LEU A 142 -1.88 -2.86 16.58
N VAL A 143 -1.23 -2.20 15.62
CA VAL A 143 -0.84 -2.82 14.34
C VAL A 143 0.23 -3.89 14.59
N LEU A 144 1.22 -3.58 15.44
CA LEU A 144 2.24 -4.56 15.82
C LEU A 144 1.61 -5.77 16.51
N HIS A 145 0.69 -5.53 17.44
CA HIS A 145 0.02 -6.61 18.16
C HIS A 145 -0.80 -7.51 17.23
N HIS A 146 -1.53 -6.93 16.28
CA HIS A 146 -2.25 -7.68 15.24
C HIS A 146 -1.31 -8.56 14.40
N LEU A 147 -0.16 -8.03 13.97
CA LEU A 147 0.84 -8.76 13.20
C LEU A 147 1.53 -9.87 14.02
N GLN A 148 1.73 -9.67 15.32
CA GLN A 148 2.29 -10.69 16.23
C GLN A 148 1.35 -11.88 16.43
N LEU A 149 0.03 -11.65 16.43
CA LEU A 149 -0.99 -12.69 16.57
C LEU A 149 -1.28 -13.42 15.25
N SER A 150 -0.68 -12.99 14.14
CA SER A 150 -0.93 -13.57 12.82
C SER A 150 -0.48 -15.03 12.78
N PRO A 151 -1.28 -15.94 12.19
CA PRO A 151 -0.94 -17.35 12.09
C PRO A 151 0.32 -17.54 11.22
N MET A 152 1.08 -18.61 11.51
CA MET A 152 2.39 -18.85 10.90
C MET A 152 2.39 -18.89 9.37
N HIS A 153 1.30 -19.32 8.73
CA HIS A 153 1.22 -19.35 7.27
C HIS A 153 1.21 -17.93 6.67
N LEU A 154 0.54 -16.95 7.31
CA LEU A 154 0.57 -15.54 6.90
C LEU A 154 1.88 -14.88 7.30
N ARG A 155 2.37 -15.12 8.52
CA ARG A 155 3.58 -14.46 9.06
C ARG A 155 4.83 -14.72 8.22
N ARG A 156 4.90 -15.85 7.52
CA ARG A 156 6.02 -16.23 6.63
C ARG A 156 5.95 -15.58 5.24
N GLN A 157 4.80 -15.05 4.84
CA GLN A 157 4.60 -14.45 3.52
C GLN A 157 5.10 -13.01 3.43
N PHE A 158 5.16 -12.29 4.56
CA PHE A 158 5.59 -10.90 4.60
C PHE A 158 6.82 -10.71 5.49
N PHE A 159 7.57 -9.65 5.21
CA PHE A 159 8.68 -9.20 6.05
C PHE A 159 8.26 -7.98 6.87
N LEU A 160 8.49 -8.03 8.19
CA LEU A 160 8.16 -6.94 9.10
C LEU A 160 9.41 -6.20 9.56
N LEU A 161 9.53 -4.95 9.15
CA LEU A 161 10.58 -4.01 9.56
C LEU A 161 10.03 -3.04 10.60
N LEU A 162 10.66 -3.01 11.78
CA LEU A 162 10.32 -2.09 12.85
C LEU A 162 11.32 -0.94 12.92
N PHE A 163 10.83 0.30 12.83
CA PHE A 163 11.62 1.50 13.10
C PHE A 163 11.45 1.96 14.54
N SER A 164 12.57 2.27 15.19
CA SER A 164 12.61 2.74 16.58
C SER A 164 13.64 3.85 16.77
N ASP A 165 13.39 4.72 17.74
CA ASP A 165 14.33 5.72 18.25
C ASP A 165 15.28 5.12 19.31
N THR A 166 14.80 4.17 20.10
CA THR A 166 15.51 3.61 21.26
C THR A 166 16.22 2.29 20.98
N LEU A 167 15.67 1.44 20.12
CA LEU A 167 16.19 0.10 19.88
C LEU A 167 17.38 0.10 18.93
N PRO A 168 18.40 -0.76 19.16
CA PRO A 168 19.56 -0.87 18.29
C PRO A 168 19.20 -1.53 16.94
N THR A 169 19.85 -1.05 15.87
CA THR A 169 19.75 -1.62 14.52
C THR A 169 20.30 -3.05 14.49
N LEU A 170 19.59 -3.97 13.82
CA LEU A 170 20.01 -5.37 13.61
C LEU A 170 20.21 -6.23 14.88
N ASP A 171 19.58 -5.87 16.00
CA ASP A 171 19.55 -6.77 17.15
C ASP A 171 18.53 -7.91 16.93
N GLY A 172 19.04 -9.07 16.53
CA GLY A 172 18.23 -10.25 16.22
C GLY A 172 17.49 -10.82 17.44
N MET A 173 18.07 -10.73 18.65
CA MET A 173 17.44 -11.25 19.86
C MET A 173 16.26 -10.37 20.28
N LEU A 174 16.42 -9.05 20.20
CA LEU A 174 15.34 -8.11 20.42
C LEU A 174 14.25 -8.24 19.34
N ALA A 175 14.65 -8.37 18.07
CA ALA A 175 13.71 -8.56 16.97
C ALA A 175 12.86 -9.81 17.18
N TYR A 176 13.49 -10.93 17.56
CA TYR A 176 12.80 -12.17 17.89
C TYR A 176 11.85 -12.02 19.07
N ARG A 177 12.29 -11.38 20.17
CA ARG A 177 11.45 -11.14 21.35
C ARG A 177 10.21 -10.31 21.03
N ILE A 178 10.34 -9.33 20.14
CA ILE A 178 9.23 -8.46 19.71
C ILE A 178 8.42 -9.12 18.58
N GLY A 179 8.90 -10.19 17.94
CA GLY A 179 8.19 -10.87 16.85
C GLY A 179 8.26 -10.12 15.51
N VAL A 180 9.32 -9.32 15.29
CA VAL A 180 9.60 -8.62 14.03
C VAL A 180 10.77 -9.28 13.30
N ASN A 181 10.88 -9.09 11.98
CA ASN A 181 11.98 -9.70 11.22
C ASN A 181 13.28 -8.90 11.35
N MET A 182 13.17 -7.58 11.45
CA MET A 182 14.31 -6.69 11.59
C MET A 182 13.92 -5.42 12.34
N ILE A 183 14.84 -4.92 13.18
CA ILE A 183 14.74 -3.61 13.84
C ILE A 183 15.75 -2.65 13.19
N MET A 184 15.32 -1.42 12.98
CA MET A 184 16.15 -0.35 12.46
C MET A 184 16.03 0.91 13.30
N ASN A 185 17.16 1.45 13.73
CA ASN A 185 17.19 2.73 14.41
C ASN A 185 17.13 3.88 13.39
N TYR A 186 16.40 4.95 13.70
CA TYR A 186 16.36 6.13 12.83
C TYR A 186 17.74 6.78 12.58
N LYS A 187 18.70 6.59 13.49
CA LYS A 187 20.09 7.05 13.30
C LYS A 187 20.78 6.40 12.11
N ASP A 188 20.37 5.19 11.72
CA ASP A 188 20.94 4.43 10.60
C ASP A 188 20.02 4.41 9.37
N ILE A 189 19.07 5.35 9.27
CA ILE A 189 18.09 5.37 8.17
C ILE A 189 18.72 5.41 6.78
N GLU A 190 19.92 5.99 6.63
CA GLU A 190 20.65 6.01 5.34
C GLU A 190 21.12 4.62 4.92
N LYS A 191 21.34 3.71 5.88
CA LYS A 191 21.77 2.32 5.63
C LYS A 191 20.58 1.40 5.33
N THR A 192 19.34 1.90 5.41
CA THR A 192 18.11 1.11 5.23
C THR A 192 18.17 0.24 3.99
N LYS A 193 18.53 0.83 2.85
CA LYS A 193 18.54 0.16 1.54
C LYS A 193 19.39 -1.11 1.55
N VAL A 194 20.64 -0.98 1.98
CA VAL A 194 21.63 -2.08 1.96
C VAL A 194 21.23 -3.18 2.94
N LEU A 195 20.82 -2.79 4.16
CA LEU A 195 20.47 -3.74 5.19
C LEU A 195 19.17 -4.48 4.88
N LEU A 196 18.17 -3.77 4.37
CA LEU A 196 16.88 -4.35 4.00
C LEU A 196 17.02 -5.36 2.86
N VAL A 197 17.79 -5.05 1.81
CA VAL A 197 18.01 -6.00 0.69
C VAL A 197 18.65 -7.29 1.18
N ARG A 198 19.65 -7.19 2.06
CA ARG A 198 20.29 -8.36 2.67
C ARG A 198 19.31 -9.16 3.52
N ALA A 199 18.61 -8.51 4.44
CA ALA A 199 17.67 -9.18 5.34
C ALA A 199 16.50 -9.83 4.60
N MET A 200 15.98 -9.20 3.54
CA MET A 200 14.95 -9.76 2.67
C MET A 200 15.44 -10.99 1.90
N LYS A 201 16.70 -10.97 1.44
CA LYS A 201 17.32 -12.13 0.78
C LYS A 201 17.42 -13.30 1.76
N ASP A 202 17.88 -13.05 2.98
CA ASP A 202 18.02 -14.06 4.03
C ASP A 202 16.64 -14.64 4.42
N HIS A 203 15.60 -13.80 4.50
CA HIS A 203 14.22 -14.23 4.73
C HIS A 203 13.71 -15.13 3.60
N LYS A 204 13.92 -14.73 2.34
CA LYS A 204 13.53 -15.52 1.17
C LYS A 204 14.28 -16.85 1.10
N MET A 205 15.56 -16.88 1.47
CA MET A 205 16.31 -18.14 1.56
C MET A 205 15.76 -19.06 2.65
N SER A 206 15.39 -18.50 3.81
CA SER A 206 14.89 -19.27 4.96
C SER A 206 13.53 -19.94 4.65
N TYR A 207 12.65 -19.25 3.92
CA TYR A 207 11.30 -19.75 3.61
C TYR A 207 11.11 -20.19 2.16
N GLY A 208 12.13 -20.10 1.31
CA GLY A 208 12.01 -20.34 -0.13
C GLY A 208 11.43 -21.72 -0.47
N LEU A 209 12.01 -22.78 0.11
CA LEU A 209 11.53 -24.15 -0.09
C LEU A 209 10.07 -24.34 0.34
N TYR A 210 9.67 -23.72 1.45
CA TYR A 210 8.30 -23.76 1.94
C TYR A 210 7.33 -23.07 0.98
N MET A 211 7.71 -21.89 0.48
CA MET A 211 6.88 -21.13 -0.47
C MET A 211 6.79 -21.81 -1.84
N ASP A 212 7.89 -22.41 -2.31
CA ASP A 212 7.92 -23.15 -3.56
C ASP A 212 7.01 -24.39 -3.49
N GLU A 213 7.00 -25.09 -2.34
CA GLU A 213 6.11 -26.22 -2.09
C GLU A 213 4.62 -25.81 -2.10
N LEU A 214 4.28 -24.71 -1.43
CA LEU A 214 2.90 -24.18 -1.43
C LEU A 214 2.44 -23.80 -2.84
N THR A 215 3.34 -23.17 -3.60
CA THR A 215 3.07 -22.78 -5.00
C THR A 215 2.84 -24.02 -5.87
N ARG A 216 3.65 -25.08 -5.71
CA ARG A 216 3.47 -26.35 -6.44
C ARG A 216 2.13 -27.02 -6.13
N ARG A 217 1.61 -26.84 -4.91
CA ARG A 217 0.31 -27.39 -4.47
C ARG A 217 -0.88 -26.52 -4.84
N GLY A 218 -0.67 -25.35 -5.44
CA GLY A 218 -1.73 -24.40 -5.77
C GLY A 218 -2.41 -23.78 -4.55
N GLN A 219 -1.71 -23.71 -3.41
CA GLN A 219 -2.22 -23.15 -2.16
C GLN A 219 -1.74 -21.70 -1.94
N ARG A 220 -1.36 -21.03 -3.04
CA ARG A 220 -0.86 -19.66 -3.06
C ARG A 220 -1.62 -18.86 -4.09
#